data_AF-A0A8T5E393-F1
#
_entry.id   AF-A0A8T5E393-F1
#
_cell.length_a   1.000
_cell.length_b   1.000
_cell.length_c   1.000
_cell.angle_alpha   90.00
_cell.angle_beta   90.00
_cell.angle_gamma   90.00
#
_symmetry.space_group_name_H-M   'P 1'
#
loop_
_entity.id
_entity.type
_entity.pdbx_description
1 polymer ?
#
loop_
_entity_poly.entity_id
_entity_poly.type
_entity_poly.pdbx_seq_one_letter_code
_entity_poly.pdbx_strand_id
1 'polypeptide(L)'
;MVTSDGLVSSDTHIDLIPSKNIADAAEEVTNSKAKRKGDPLFFMTEEMQKLSTPWSISSIRAGQIDIKNLPAGVILDAAAGSGVQLIAFSMGLKRPALGIEIDEEVAKLCAANMYINADKNDLQRTMDRVLIGDGTKSEEAMDAFWKSLRNAGTRAHPPIAMLHLDPARPRDAQNHHIDEMQPSLKNLLSSWSKFLQVGPRGPAVLLDLSPRLDGQQRNMVDSILETVFPGVPLTWEWLSQGGGRVDRLSVWVGSISSKSSHRCIRVGRKNIMAKIEGLPNKSELVELSKPPPFGSWISIIDASLIESGLQEAWLKNVIPPGCGHSWLRLKGRRPLLIHTEPLLEHENSNDFIVCSGKVVQHRLSAPELRTVDQVAAAALRYEINKVTLRCNMDPEMHPKIQRKLDFELKGKEGSKAFMIDIDLDRGQSSHPLYIVCKEDN
;
A
#
# COMPACT_ATOMS: atom_id res chain seq x y z
N MET A 1 -8.75 8.54 64.73
CA MET A 1 -9.96 7.73 64.46
C MET A 1 -10.62 8.30 63.21
N VAL A 2 -10.86 7.41 62.25
CA VAL A 2 -11.65 7.55 61.01
C VAL A 2 -11.04 8.40 59.88
N THR A 3 -10.38 7.66 58.98
CA THR A 3 -10.23 7.85 57.54
C THR A 3 -11.52 7.53 56.78
N SER A 4 -11.77 8.22 55.65
CA SER A 4 -12.41 7.75 54.39
C SER A 4 -12.94 8.96 53.62
N ASP A 5 -13.05 9.05 52.30
CA ASP A 5 -12.65 8.33 51.08
C ASP A 5 -12.98 9.37 49.97
N GLY A 6 -12.31 9.53 48.84
CA GLY A 6 -11.75 8.58 47.90
C GLY A 6 -11.67 9.34 46.57
N LEU A 7 -10.46 9.67 46.13
CA LEU A 7 -10.21 10.12 44.76
C LEU A 7 -10.43 8.91 43.85
N VAL A 8 -11.60 8.85 43.22
CA VAL A 8 -11.84 7.92 42.11
C VAL A 8 -10.96 8.39 40.97
N SER A 9 -9.82 7.70 40.77
CA SER A 9 -9.14 7.68 39.48
C SER A 9 -10.13 7.13 38.47
N SER A 10 -10.73 8.01 37.66
CA SER A 10 -11.47 7.56 36.48
C SER A 10 -10.44 7.06 35.48
N ASP A 11 -10.16 5.76 35.48
CA ASP A 11 -9.30 5.14 34.46
C ASP A 11 -9.89 5.48 33.08
N THR A 12 -9.17 6.28 32.28
CA THR A 12 -9.64 6.73 30.95
C THR A 12 -9.56 5.64 29.89
N HIS A 13 -8.83 4.55 30.21
CA HIS A 13 -8.68 3.37 29.36
C HIS A 13 -9.20 2.14 30.09
N ILE A 14 -10.01 1.35 29.41
CA ILE A 14 -10.56 0.10 29.93
C ILE A 14 -9.87 -1.07 29.23
N ASP A 15 -9.33 -2.02 29.99
CA ASP A 15 -8.64 -3.16 29.43
C ASP A 15 -9.60 -4.31 29.04
N LEU A 16 -9.32 -4.90 27.88
CA LEU A 16 -9.92 -6.12 27.39
C LEU A 16 -8.82 -7.18 27.26
N ILE A 17 -9.01 -8.30 27.94
CA ILE A 17 -8.15 -9.48 27.81
C ILE A 17 -8.75 -10.38 26.74
N PRO A 18 -8.05 -10.61 25.61
CA PRO A 18 -8.49 -11.57 24.59
C PRO A 18 -8.82 -12.92 25.22
N SER A 19 -10.06 -13.36 25.09
CA SER A 19 -10.58 -14.53 25.80
C SER A 19 -11.72 -15.19 25.04
N LYS A 20 -12.02 -16.44 25.43
CA LYS A 20 -13.13 -17.19 24.88
C LYS A 20 -14.46 -16.46 25.05
N ASN A 21 -14.73 -15.92 26.24
CA ASN A 21 -15.99 -15.25 26.53
C ASN A 21 -16.22 -14.04 25.61
N ILE A 22 -15.17 -13.28 25.30
CA ILE A 22 -15.26 -12.16 24.35
C ILE A 22 -15.51 -12.66 22.92
N ALA A 23 -14.88 -13.77 22.52
CA ALA A 23 -15.11 -14.36 21.20
C ALA A 23 -16.52 -14.95 21.06
N ASP A 24 -17.04 -15.61 22.10
CA ASP A 24 -18.40 -16.14 22.12
C ASP A 24 -19.42 -14.98 22.01
N ALA A 25 -19.21 -13.88 22.74
CA ALA A 25 -20.04 -12.68 22.62
C ALA A 25 -19.93 -12.01 21.24
N ALA A 26 -18.74 -12.00 20.61
CA ALA A 26 -18.56 -11.46 19.27
C ALA A 26 -19.32 -12.26 18.20
N GLU A 27 -19.40 -13.59 18.33
CA GLU A 27 -20.15 -14.46 17.41
C GLU A 27 -21.66 -14.20 17.47
N GLU A 28 -22.20 -13.75 18.61
CA GLU A 28 -23.60 -13.31 18.72
C GLU A 28 -23.87 -12.02 17.93
N VAL A 29 -22.85 -11.18 17.73
CA VAL A 29 -22.95 -9.90 16.99
C VAL A 29 -22.67 -10.08 15.50
N THR A 30 -21.61 -10.82 15.15
CA THR A 30 -21.23 -11.08 13.76
C THR A 30 -20.49 -12.41 13.66
N ASN A 31 -20.72 -13.18 12.60
CA ASN A 31 -20.03 -14.45 12.43
C ASN A 31 -18.59 -14.23 11.96
N SER A 32 -17.66 -15.00 12.50
CA SER A 32 -16.28 -14.99 12.02
C SER A 32 -16.17 -15.56 10.59
N LYS A 33 -15.51 -14.83 9.69
CA LYS A 33 -15.36 -15.23 8.27
C LYS A 33 -13.97 -14.92 7.74
N ALA A 34 -13.48 -15.80 6.87
CA ALA A 34 -12.30 -15.53 6.06
C ALA A 34 -12.72 -14.75 4.81
N LYS A 35 -12.00 -13.67 4.49
CA LYS A 35 -12.25 -12.89 3.25
C LYS A 35 -11.91 -13.69 1.99
N ARG A 36 -10.95 -14.61 2.09
CA ARG A 36 -10.51 -15.50 1.00
C ARG A 36 -10.14 -16.87 1.55
N LYS A 37 -10.13 -17.88 0.67
CA LYS A 37 -9.68 -19.23 1.03
C LYS A 37 -8.22 -19.22 1.51
N GLY A 38 -8.00 -19.66 2.74
CA GLY A 38 -6.69 -19.72 3.38
C GLY A 38 -6.30 -18.47 4.16
N ASP A 39 -7.13 -17.42 4.16
CA ASP A 39 -6.99 -16.32 5.12
C ASP A 39 -7.54 -16.77 6.50
N PRO A 40 -7.05 -16.18 7.60
CA PRO A 40 -7.62 -16.41 8.92
C PRO A 40 -9.06 -15.90 9.03
N LEU A 41 -9.76 -16.39 10.05
CA LEU A 41 -11.11 -15.94 10.38
C LEU A 41 -11.05 -14.63 11.18
N PHE A 42 -11.95 -13.72 10.86
CA PHE A 42 -12.14 -12.49 11.62
C PHE A 42 -13.63 -12.19 11.81
N PHE A 43 -13.96 -11.74 13.00
CA PHE A 43 -15.17 -11.01 13.34
C PHE A 43 -15.07 -9.59 12.80
N MET A 44 -15.95 -9.25 11.85
CA MET A 44 -16.00 -7.92 11.25
C MET A 44 -17.44 -7.54 10.94
N THR A 45 -17.78 -6.28 11.16
CA THR A 45 -18.95 -5.65 10.53
C THR A 45 -18.68 -5.39 9.05
N GLU A 46 -19.72 -5.09 8.27
CA GLU A 46 -19.55 -4.72 6.85
C GLU A 46 -18.68 -3.46 6.69
N GLU A 47 -18.81 -2.50 7.61
CA GLU A 47 -18.02 -1.28 7.60
C GLU A 47 -16.54 -1.56 7.86
N MET A 48 -16.23 -2.35 8.90
CA MET A 48 -14.86 -2.81 9.16
C MET A 48 -14.26 -3.53 7.95
N GLN A 49 -15.04 -4.36 7.26
CA GLN A 49 -14.55 -5.12 6.11
C GLN A 49 -14.18 -4.24 4.91
N LYS A 50 -14.88 -3.09 4.73
CA LYS A 50 -14.61 -2.11 3.68
C LYS A 50 -13.35 -1.31 3.96
N LEU A 51 -13.10 -0.96 5.22
CA LEU A 51 -11.99 -0.11 5.64
C LEU A 51 -10.71 -0.90 5.93
N SER A 52 -10.83 -2.15 6.41
CA SER A 52 -9.69 -2.93 6.88
C SER A 52 -8.68 -3.27 5.78
N THR A 53 -7.41 -3.15 6.14
CA THR A 53 -6.30 -3.66 5.34
C THR A 53 -6.43 -5.18 5.15
N PRO A 54 -6.40 -5.68 3.90
CA PRO A 54 -6.53 -7.13 3.66
C PRO A 54 -5.38 -7.90 4.30
N TRP A 55 -5.70 -9.07 4.88
CA TRP A 55 -4.72 -9.98 5.51
C TRP A 55 -3.46 -10.20 4.67
N SER A 56 -3.61 -10.50 3.38
CA SER A 56 -2.48 -10.72 2.46
C SER A 56 -1.46 -9.58 2.45
N ILE A 57 -1.91 -8.34 2.63
CA ILE A 57 -1.04 -7.16 2.64
C ILE A 57 -0.37 -7.00 4.01
N SER A 58 -1.13 -7.15 5.09
CA SER A 58 -0.62 -7.11 6.45
C SER A 58 0.46 -8.17 6.67
N SER A 59 0.24 -9.40 6.19
CA SER A 59 1.20 -10.50 6.34
C SER A 59 2.45 -10.31 5.49
N ILE A 60 2.33 -9.76 4.27
CA ILE A 60 3.50 -9.38 3.46
C ILE A 60 4.34 -8.33 4.20
N ARG A 61 3.70 -7.31 4.80
CA ARG A 61 4.41 -6.27 5.57
C ARG A 61 5.11 -6.82 6.79
N ALA A 62 4.43 -7.65 7.58
CA ALA A 62 5.05 -8.32 8.73
C ALA A 62 6.29 -9.13 8.30
N GLY A 63 6.21 -9.85 7.18
CA GLY A 63 7.32 -10.63 6.62
C GLY A 63 8.50 -9.81 6.08
N GLN A 64 8.33 -8.50 5.86
CA GLN A 64 9.43 -7.61 5.44
C GLN A 64 10.28 -7.11 6.62
N ILE A 65 9.82 -7.27 7.86
CA ILE A 65 10.52 -6.78 9.04
C ILE A 65 11.46 -7.87 9.55
N ASP A 66 12.75 -7.54 9.69
CA ASP A 66 13.71 -8.41 10.35
C ASP A 66 13.55 -8.32 11.87
N ILE A 67 13.06 -9.40 12.47
CA ILE A 67 12.81 -9.53 13.92
C ILE A 67 14.08 -9.25 14.73
N LYS A 68 15.28 -9.51 14.16
CA LYS A 68 16.56 -9.26 14.84
C LYS A 68 16.86 -7.78 15.04
N ASN A 69 16.25 -6.91 14.24
CA ASN A 69 16.41 -5.46 14.36
C ASN A 69 15.41 -4.85 15.34
N LEU A 70 14.37 -5.60 15.74
CA LEU A 70 13.38 -5.11 16.69
C LEU A 70 13.90 -5.23 18.14
N PRO A 71 13.79 -4.16 18.95
CA PRO A 71 14.06 -4.25 20.37
C PRO A 71 13.05 -5.17 21.07
N ALA A 72 13.32 -5.50 22.34
CA ALA A 72 12.39 -6.27 23.16
C ALA A 72 11.15 -5.44 23.51
N GLY A 73 9.99 -6.10 23.64
CA GLY A 73 8.73 -5.44 23.99
C GLY A 73 7.54 -5.95 23.19
N VAL A 74 6.44 -5.20 23.26
CA VAL A 74 5.17 -5.50 22.59
C VAL A 74 5.02 -4.73 21.28
N ILE A 75 4.22 -5.26 20.35
CA ILE A 75 3.79 -4.53 19.15
C ILE A 75 2.54 -3.74 19.51
N LEU A 76 2.61 -2.42 19.37
CA LEU A 76 1.48 -1.52 19.59
C LEU A 76 0.81 -1.19 18.25
N ASP A 77 -0.51 -1.22 18.22
CA ASP A 77 -1.32 -0.49 17.25
C ASP A 77 -2.21 0.50 18.00
N ALA A 78 -1.92 1.79 17.85
CA ALA A 78 -2.59 2.86 18.59
C ALA A 78 -3.92 3.32 17.96
N ALA A 79 -4.34 2.69 16.86
CA ALA A 79 -5.65 2.84 16.22
C ALA A 79 -6.04 1.50 15.57
N ALA A 80 -6.22 0.48 16.42
CA ALA A 80 -6.19 -0.93 16.01
C ALA A 80 -7.34 -1.36 15.09
N GLY A 81 -8.49 -0.68 15.13
CA GLY A 81 -9.66 -1.05 14.36
C GLY A 81 -10.02 -2.52 14.55
N SER A 82 -10.09 -3.27 13.45
CA SER A 82 -10.39 -4.71 13.50
C SER A 82 -9.27 -5.60 14.06
N GLY A 83 -8.07 -5.05 14.25
CA GLY A 83 -6.89 -5.78 14.72
C GLY A 83 -6.16 -6.59 13.64
N VAL A 84 -6.61 -6.60 12.37
CA VAL A 84 -6.00 -7.44 11.32
C VAL A 84 -4.50 -7.17 11.13
N GLN A 85 -4.11 -5.88 11.09
CA GLN A 85 -2.70 -5.52 10.92
C GLN A 85 -1.89 -5.88 12.16
N LEU A 86 -2.37 -5.49 13.34
CA LEU A 86 -1.76 -5.84 14.62
C LEU A 86 -1.55 -7.35 14.78
N ILE A 87 -2.55 -8.16 14.46
CA ILE A 87 -2.48 -9.63 14.51
C ILE A 87 -1.45 -10.16 13.52
N ALA A 88 -1.42 -9.65 12.29
CA ALA A 88 -0.42 -10.06 11.30
C ALA A 88 1.01 -9.73 11.76
N PHE A 89 1.25 -8.54 12.32
CA PHE A 89 2.55 -8.18 12.89
C PHE A 89 2.89 -9.07 14.08
N SER A 90 1.98 -9.23 15.02
CA SER A 90 2.19 -10.03 16.23
C SER A 90 2.51 -11.49 15.91
N MET A 91 1.81 -12.10 14.94
CA MET A 91 2.08 -13.46 14.46
C MET A 91 3.40 -13.53 13.69
N GLY A 92 3.64 -12.62 12.74
CA GLY A 92 4.83 -12.64 11.89
C GLY A 92 6.12 -12.36 12.67
N LEU A 93 6.04 -11.49 13.67
CA LEU A 93 7.17 -11.06 14.49
C LEU A 93 7.35 -11.88 15.76
N LYS A 94 6.38 -12.74 16.09
CA LYS A 94 6.34 -13.56 17.32
C LYS A 94 6.50 -12.71 18.57
N ARG A 95 5.64 -11.69 18.70
CA ARG A 95 5.64 -10.73 19.80
C ARG A 95 4.23 -10.54 20.32
N PRO A 96 4.05 -10.31 21.63
CA PRO A 96 2.75 -9.91 22.18
C PRO A 96 2.26 -8.59 21.56
N ALA A 97 0.94 -8.39 21.56
CA ALA A 97 0.30 -7.24 20.94
C ALA A 97 -0.52 -6.41 21.94
N LEU A 98 -0.47 -5.09 21.75
CA LEU A 98 -1.30 -4.10 22.42
C LEU A 98 -2.08 -3.33 21.35
N GLY A 99 -3.39 -3.50 21.33
CA GLY A 99 -4.29 -2.70 20.49
C GLY A 99 -4.94 -1.59 21.31
N ILE A 100 -5.12 -0.41 20.72
CA ILE A 100 -5.94 0.66 21.29
C ILE A 100 -7.00 1.05 20.28
N GLU A 101 -8.25 1.10 20.71
CA GLU A 101 -9.39 1.46 19.88
C GLU A 101 -10.35 2.32 20.69
N ILE A 102 -10.85 3.41 20.09
CA ILE A 102 -11.71 4.37 20.78
C ILE A 102 -13.17 3.90 20.80
N ASP A 103 -13.60 3.16 19.78
CA ASP A 103 -14.93 2.57 19.72
C ASP A 103 -14.97 1.24 20.50
N GLU A 104 -15.80 1.20 21.55
CA GLU A 104 -15.91 0.04 22.43
C GLU A 104 -16.29 -1.25 21.71
N GLU A 105 -17.21 -1.18 20.74
CA GLU A 105 -17.69 -2.37 20.02
C GLU A 105 -16.62 -2.88 19.07
N VAL A 106 -15.93 -1.98 18.36
CA VAL A 106 -14.79 -2.35 17.51
C VAL A 106 -13.65 -2.92 18.35
N ALA A 107 -13.37 -2.36 19.54
CA ALA A 107 -12.37 -2.87 20.47
C ALA A 107 -12.68 -4.30 20.95
N LYS A 108 -13.95 -4.60 21.28
CA LYS A 108 -14.40 -5.96 21.62
C LYS A 108 -14.16 -6.94 20.46
N LEU A 109 -14.49 -6.55 19.23
CA LEU A 109 -14.23 -7.37 18.04
C LEU A 109 -12.73 -7.55 17.79
N CYS A 110 -11.91 -6.52 18.02
CA CYS A 110 -10.45 -6.62 17.97
C CYS A 110 -9.93 -7.66 18.98
N ALA A 111 -10.39 -7.60 20.24
CA ALA A 111 -10.00 -8.54 21.28
C ALA A 111 -10.45 -9.98 20.96
N ALA A 112 -11.65 -10.17 20.43
CA ALA A 112 -12.13 -11.46 19.93
C ALA A 112 -11.24 -11.99 18.80
N ASN A 113 -10.90 -11.13 17.83
CA ASN A 113 -10.03 -11.47 16.71
C ASN A 113 -8.63 -11.87 17.17
N MET A 114 -8.07 -11.17 18.16
CA MET A 114 -6.78 -11.52 18.76
C MET A 114 -6.85 -12.90 19.41
N TYR A 115 -7.92 -13.22 20.13
CA TYR A 115 -8.09 -14.52 20.77
C TYR A 115 -8.16 -15.68 19.77
N ILE A 116 -9.01 -15.58 18.73
CA ILE A 116 -9.19 -16.69 17.78
C ILE A 116 -7.97 -16.92 16.88
N ASN A 117 -7.12 -15.90 16.70
CA ASN A 117 -5.91 -15.95 15.88
C ASN A 117 -4.61 -16.12 16.69
N ALA A 118 -4.69 -16.17 18.01
CA ALA A 118 -3.52 -16.42 18.86
C ALA A 118 -3.04 -17.88 18.75
N ASP A 119 -1.73 -18.07 18.67
CA ASP A 119 -1.14 -19.40 18.86
C ASP A 119 -1.23 -19.77 20.35
N LYS A 120 -2.06 -20.77 20.67
CA LYS A 120 -2.29 -21.22 22.06
C LYS A 120 -1.03 -21.78 22.73
N ASN A 121 -0.02 -22.16 21.96
CA ASN A 121 1.24 -22.66 22.49
C ASN A 121 2.25 -21.52 22.76
N ASP A 122 1.98 -20.31 22.28
CA ASP A 122 2.86 -19.17 22.51
C ASP A 122 2.47 -18.45 23.81
N LEU A 123 3.22 -18.77 24.87
CA LEU A 123 3.04 -18.17 26.19
C LEU A 123 3.16 -16.64 26.18
N GLN A 124 3.86 -16.03 25.20
CA GLN A 124 3.95 -14.58 25.12
C GLN A 124 2.59 -13.93 24.83
N ARG A 125 1.68 -14.65 24.15
CA ARG A 125 0.32 -14.17 23.83
C ARG A 125 -0.53 -13.94 25.07
N THR A 126 -0.15 -14.47 26.23
CA THR A 126 -0.80 -14.15 27.52
C THR A 126 -0.68 -12.67 27.89
N MET A 127 0.27 -11.94 27.30
CA MET A 127 0.43 -10.50 27.46
C MET A 127 -0.40 -9.67 26.47
N ASP A 128 -1.12 -10.29 25.54
CA ASP A 128 -1.93 -9.56 24.57
C ASP A 128 -3.05 -8.78 25.26
N ARG A 129 -3.25 -7.52 24.86
CA ARG A 129 -4.34 -6.68 25.39
C ARG A 129 -4.94 -5.82 24.29
N VAL A 130 -6.21 -5.51 24.44
CA VAL A 130 -6.86 -4.38 23.75
C VAL A 130 -7.32 -3.39 24.80
N LEU A 131 -7.11 -2.10 24.58
CA LEU A 131 -7.62 -1.04 25.43
C LEU A 131 -8.69 -0.26 24.69
N ILE A 132 -9.81 0.00 25.37
CA ILE A 132 -10.82 0.95 24.92
C ILE A 132 -10.38 2.34 25.38
N GLY A 133 -10.09 3.25 24.45
CA GLY A 133 -9.68 4.62 24.80
C GLY A 133 -9.01 5.39 23.66
N ASP A 134 -8.61 6.63 23.95
CA ASP A 134 -7.93 7.52 23.01
C ASP A 134 -6.44 7.18 22.88
N GLY A 135 -6.05 6.64 21.72
CA GLY A 135 -4.66 6.26 21.40
C GLY A 135 -3.63 7.39 21.48
N THR A 136 -4.04 8.66 21.60
CA THR A 136 -3.12 9.79 21.83
C THR A 136 -2.69 9.93 23.30
N LYS A 137 -3.32 9.21 24.23
CA LYS A 137 -3.07 9.28 25.68
C LYS A 137 -2.16 8.15 26.15
N SER A 138 -0.90 8.19 25.75
CA SER A 138 0.04 7.09 25.96
C SER A 138 0.30 6.74 27.43
N GLU A 139 0.35 7.73 28.34
CA GLU A 139 0.55 7.49 29.77
C GLU A 139 -0.58 6.66 30.37
N GLU A 140 -1.81 7.12 30.14
CA GLU A 140 -3.03 6.47 30.63
C GLU A 140 -3.17 5.06 30.05
N ALA A 141 -2.88 4.89 28.75
CA ALA A 141 -2.89 3.60 28.09
C ALA A 141 -1.83 2.65 28.66
N MET A 142 -0.60 3.11 28.88
CA MET A 142 0.47 2.28 29.44
C MET A 142 0.21 1.88 30.89
N ASP A 143 -0.35 2.79 31.69
CA ASP A 143 -0.75 2.50 33.07
C ASP A 143 -1.86 1.44 33.12
N ALA A 144 -2.89 1.56 32.26
CA ALA A 144 -3.95 0.56 32.13
C ALA A 144 -3.40 -0.79 31.65
N PHE A 145 -2.52 -0.79 30.65
CA PHE A 145 -1.87 -2.00 30.15
C PHE A 145 -1.07 -2.73 31.23
N TRP A 146 -0.18 -2.02 31.93
CA TRP A 146 0.62 -2.61 33.00
C TRP A 146 -0.22 -3.03 34.21
N LYS A 147 -1.28 -2.31 34.53
CA LYS A 147 -2.26 -2.71 35.56
C LYS A 147 -2.96 -4.02 35.18
N SER A 148 -3.40 -4.14 33.93
CA SER A 148 -4.02 -5.38 33.41
C SER A 148 -3.07 -6.57 33.45
N LEU A 149 -1.79 -6.37 33.08
CA LEU A 149 -0.76 -7.41 33.19
C LEU A 149 -0.55 -7.85 34.65
N ARG A 150 -0.44 -6.89 35.57
CA ARG A 150 -0.28 -7.19 37.02
C ARG A 150 -1.48 -7.96 37.57
N ASN A 151 -2.70 -7.56 37.21
CA ASN A 151 -3.92 -8.24 37.62
C ASN A 151 -3.99 -9.69 37.11
N ALA A 152 -3.45 -9.96 35.92
CA ALA A 152 -3.30 -11.29 35.35
C ALA A 152 -2.07 -12.07 35.87
N GLY A 153 -1.37 -11.56 36.91
CA GLY A 153 -0.21 -12.22 37.52
C GLY A 153 1.12 -11.98 36.80
N THR A 154 1.14 -11.18 35.74
CA THR A 154 2.37 -10.82 35.01
C THR A 154 3.03 -9.60 35.68
N ARG A 155 4.20 -9.82 36.28
CA ARG A 155 4.96 -8.75 36.96
C ARG A 155 5.80 -7.87 36.03
N ALA A 156 5.93 -8.27 34.76
CA ALA A 156 6.69 -7.51 33.78
C ALA A 156 5.96 -6.22 33.37
N HIS A 157 6.74 -5.17 33.10
CA HIS A 157 6.29 -3.93 32.47
C HIS A 157 6.95 -3.82 31.10
N PRO A 158 6.51 -4.62 30.11
CA PRO A 158 7.14 -4.63 28.81
C PRO A 158 6.99 -3.25 28.16
N PRO A 159 8.05 -2.74 27.52
CA PRO A 159 7.98 -1.50 26.76
C PRO A 159 7.40 -1.77 25.35
N ILE A 160 7.29 -0.72 24.53
CA ILE A 160 6.83 -0.85 23.15
C ILE A 160 8.03 -1.14 22.23
N ALA A 161 8.04 -2.31 21.60
CA ALA A 161 9.07 -2.70 20.64
C ALA A 161 8.88 -2.04 19.27
N MET A 162 7.62 -1.89 18.86
CA MET A 162 7.24 -1.29 17.58
C MET A 162 5.87 -0.64 17.71
N LEU A 163 5.71 0.55 17.12
CA LEU A 163 4.42 1.21 16.96
C LEU A 163 3.95 1.13 15.51
N HIS A 164 2.74 0.67 15.31
CA HIS A 164 1.99 0.75 14.06
C HIS A 164 0.88 1.80 14.21
N LEU A 165 0.62 2.53 13.14
CA LEU A 165 -0.51 3.45 13.05
C LEU A 165 -1.09 3.45 11.62
N ASP A 166 -2.36 3.09 11.49
CA ASP A 166 -3.18 3.25 10.28
C ASP A 166 -4.34 4.22 10.62
N PRO A 167 -4.11 5.54 10.56
CA PRO A 167 -5.10 6.51 10.98
C PRO A 167 -6.30 6.50 10.03
N ALA A 168 -7.47 6.77 10.60
CA ALA A 168 -8.69 6.99 9.86
C ALA A 168 -8.49 8.13 8.84
N ARG A 169 -8.95 7.87 7.62
CA ARG A 169 -8.80 8.78 6.49
C ARG A 169 -9.99 9.74 6.43
N PRO A 170 -9.82 10.93 5.84
CA PRO A 170 -10.93 11.82 5.54
C PRO A 170 -11.99 11.12 4.68
N ARG A 171 -13.25 11.53 4.83
CA ARG A 171 -14.36 10.97 4.03
C ARG A 171 -14.29 11.38 2.55
N ASP A 172 -13.66 12.50 2.24
CA ASP A 172 -13.43 12.90 0.85
C ASP A 172 -12.45 11.93 0.20
N ALA A 173 -12.97 11.13 -0.73
CA ALA A 173 -12.19 10.14 -1.45
C ALA A 173 -11.28 10.75 -2.52
N GLN A 174 -11.29 12.06 -2.78
CA GLN A 174 -10.45 12.67 -3.81
C GLN A 174 -9.21 13.33 -3.23
N ASN A 175 -9.37 14.17 -2.22
CA ASN A 175 -8.28 14.92 -1.58
C ASN A 175 -8.23 14.57 -0.09
N HIS A 176 -7.04 14.20 0.39
CA HIS A 176 -6.84 13.94 1.81
C HIS A 176 -5.82 14.94 2.33
N HIS A 177 -6.13 15.59 3.44
CA HIS A 177 -5.14 16.38 4.18
C HIS A 177 -4.60 15.58 5.38
N ILE A 178 -3.31 15.73 5.69
CA ILE A 178 -2.69 15.09 6.86
C ILE A 178 -3.38 15.48 8.17
N ASP A 179 -3.79 16.74 8.31
CA ASP A 179 -4.41 17.27 9.53
C ASP A 179 -5.83 16.72 9.79
N GLU A 180 -6.46 16.16 8.76
CA GLU A 180 -7.78 15.53 8.86
C GLU A 180 -7.70 14.06 9.25
N MET A 181 -6.49 13.45 9.26
CA MET A 181 -6.29 12.08 9.69
C MET A 181 -6.44 11.96 11.21
N GLN A 182 -7.11 10.90 11.66
CA GLN A 182 -7.35 10.65 13.08
C GLN A 182 -6.85 9.26 13.50
N PRO A 183 -6.07 9.16 14.59
CA PRO A 183 -5.60 10.25 15.44
C PRO A 183 -4.52 11.13 14.77
N SER A 184 -4.34 12.36 15.29
CA SER A 184 -3.28 13.27 14.83
C SER A 184 -1.89 12.63 14.98
N LEU A 185 -1.16 12.52 13.87
CA LEU A 185 0.17 11.92 13.84
C LEU A 185 1.12 12.59 14.85
N LYS A 186 1.16 13.93 14.85
CA LYS A 186 2.07 14.69 15.73
C LYS A 186 1.80 14.41 17.20
N ASN A 187 0.53 14.49 17.61
CA ASN A 187 0.16 14.31 19.01
C ASN A 187 0.44 12.87 19.46
N LEU A 188 0.04 11.89 18.65
CA LEU A 188 0.27 10.48 18.95
C LEU A 188 1.75 10.14 19.05
N LEU A 189 2.55 10.51 18.04
CA LEU A 189 3.98 10.17 18.03
C LEU A 189 4.74 10.85 19.17
N SER A 190 4.43 12.12 19.45
CA SER A 190 5.03 12.84 20.58
C SER A 190 4.71 12.14 21.91
N SER A 191 3.45 11.76 22.09
CA SER A 191 2.96 11.07 23.29
C SER A 191 3.63 9.71 23.49
N TRP A 192 3.77 8.91 22.42
CA TRP A 192 4.32 7.55 22.49
C TRP A 192 5.86 7.47 22.48
N SER A 193 6.55 8.51 22.01
CA SER A 193 8.01 8.53 21.82
C SER A 193 8.81 7.98 23.01
N LYS A 194 8.43 8.34 24.24
CA LYS A 194 9.11 7.93 25.49
C LYS A 194 8.91 6.46 25.88
N PHE A 195 7.89 5.79 25.35
CA PHE A 195 7.59 4.39 25.63
C PHE A 195 8.20 3.43 24.59
N LEU A 196 8.67 3.97 23.46
CA LEU A 196 9.32 3.20 22.42
C LEU A 196 10.74 2.82 22.82
N GLN A 197 11.05 1.54 22.69
CA GLN A 197 12.42 1.09 22.76
C GLN A 197 13.20 1.51 21.52
N VAL A 198 14.46 1.86 21.74
CA VAL A 198 15.38 2.26 20.69
C VAL A 198 16.16 1.02 20.24
N GLY A 199 15.96 0.61 18.99
CA GLY A 199 16.76 -0.44 18.36
C GLY A 199 18.03 0.12 17.66
N PRO A 200 18.75 -0.70 16.89
CA PRO A 200 20.05 -0.34 16.31
C PRO A 200 20.06 0.91 15.43
N ARG A 201 18.91 1.27 14.83
CA ARG A 201 18.76 2.44 13.95
C ARG A 201 17.71 3.43 14.46
N GLY A 202 17.34 3.37 15.73
CA GLY A 202 16.25 4.19 16.29
C GLY A 202 15.00 3.36 16.64
N PRO A 203 13.90 4.00 17.06
CA PRO A 203 12.64 3.32 17.33
C PRO A 203 12.09 2.65 16.07
N ALA A 204 11.27 1.62 16.25
CA ALA A 204 10.54 0.98 15.15
C ALA A 204 9.13 1.58 15.06
N VAL A 205 8.87 2.36 14.01
CA VAL A 205 7.54 2.94 13.75
C VAL A 205 7.13 2.69 12.31
N LEU A 206 5.92 2.18 12.11
CA LEU A 206 5.29 2.01 10.79
C LEU A 206 4.04 2.86 10.71
N LEU A 207 4.05 3.83 9.79
CA LEU A 207 2.89 4.68 9.51
C LEU A 207 2.24 4.26 8.19
N ASP A 208 0.97 3.88 8.24
CA ASP A 208 0.15 3.59 7.08
C ASP A 208 -0.64 4.82 6.66
N LEU A 209 -0.21 5.47 5.59
CA LEU A 209 -0.74 6.78 5.20
C LEU A 209 -1.60 6.69 3.94
N SER A 210 -2.34 7.76 3.68
CA SER A 210 -3.11 7.86 2.44
C SER A 210 -2.18 7.91 1.22
N PRO A 211 -2.40 7.09 0.18
CA PRO A 211 -1.67 7.19 -1.09
C PRO A 211 -1.96 8.48 -1.87
N ARG A 212 -2.87 9.33 -1.36
CA ARG A 212 -3.25 10.61 -1.96
C ARG A 212 -2.48 11.80 -1.40
N LEU A 213 -1.62 11.59 -0.40
CA LEU A 213 -0.75 12.66 0.10
C LEU A 213 0.18 13.12 -1.02
N ASP A 214 0.16 14.41 -1.32
CA ASP A 214 1.07 15.04 -2.26
C ASP A 214 2.48 15.24 -1.65
N GLY A 215 3.40 15.80 -2.44
CA GLY A 215 4.78 16.05 -2.00
C GLY A 215 4.89 17.02 -0.82
N GLN A 216 4.05 18.04 -0.72
CA GLN A 216 4.09 18.99 0.40
C GLN A 216 3.63 18.32 1.68
N GLN A 217 2.56 17.54 1.62
CA GLN A 217 2.05 16.81 2.80
C GLN A 217 3.02 15.71 3.25
N ARG A 218 3.68 15.01 2.31
CA ARG A 218 4.76 14.06 2.66
C ARG A 218 5.92 14.77 3.38
N ASN A 219 6.32 15.97 2.94
CA ASN A 219 7.33 16.76 3.66
C ASN A 219 6.85 17.20 5.06
N MET A 220 5.55 17.42 5.27
CA MET A 220 4.99 17.68 6.61
C MET A 220 5.13 16.45 7.52
N VAL A 221 4.85 15.24 7.00
CA VAL A 221 5.10 13.99 7.73
C VAL A 221 6.58 13.86 8.10
N ASP A 222 7.49 14.11 7.15
CA ASP A 222 8.93 14.08 7.40
C ASP A 222 9.33 15.07 8.50
N SER A 223 8.74 16.28 8.49
CA SER A 223 8.99 17.30 9.52
C SER A 223 8.49 16.89 10.90
N ILE A 224 7.32 16.24 10.98
CA ILE A 224 6.79 15.68 12.24
C ILE A 224 7.74 14.60 12.75
N LEU A 225 8.17 13.68 11.87
CA LEU A 225 9.08 12.59 12.22
C LEU A 225 10.45 13.11 12.66
N GLU A 226 11.02 14.09 11.99
CA GLU A 226 12.31 14.70 12.39
C GLU A 226 12.19 15.43 13.73
N THR A 227 11.04 16.05 14.01
CA THR A 227 10.80 16.70 15.31
C THR A 227 10.72 15.69 16.46
N VAL A 228 10.04 14.56 16.25
CA VAL A 228 9.81 13.55 17.29
C VAL A 228 11.00 12.58 17.43
N PHE A 229 11.64 12.24 16.30
CA PHE A 229 12.73 11.28 16.20
C PHE A 229 13.92 11.88 15.41
N PRO A 230 14.64 12.86 15.96
CA PRO A 230 15.71 13.56 15.25
C PRO A 230 16.81 12.62 14.74
N GLY A 231 17.17 12.76 13.46
CA GLY A 231 18.23 11.97 12.82
C GLY A 231 17.93 10.48 12.64
N VAL A 232 16.69 10.03 12.86
CA VAL A 232 16.30 8.64 12.67
C VAL A 232 16.00 8.36 11.20
N PRO A 233 16.59 7.32 10.59
CA PRO A 233 16.41 7.04 9.17
C PRO A 233 14.96 6.66 8.83
N LEU A 234 14.51 7.10 7.66
CA LEU A 234 13.17 6.87 7.13
C LEU A 234 13.25 6.15 5.78
N THR A 235 12.28 5.27 5.53
CA THR A 235 12.01 4.72 4.20
C THR A 235 10.54 4.92 3.86
N TRP A 236 10.27 5.74 2.86
CA TRP A 236 8.95 5.82 2.23
C TRP A 236 8.71 4.62 1.33
N GLU A 237 7.55 3.99 1.44
CA GLU A 237 7.14 2.85 0.63
C GLU A 237 5.85 3.15 -0.15
N TRP A 238 5.93 2.95 -1.47
CA TRP A 238 4.78 2.94 -2.37
C TRP A 238 4.46 1.48 -2.75
N LEU A 239 3.27 1.03 -2.37
CA LEU A 239 2.78 -0.31 -2.69
C LEU A 239 1.71 -0.23 -3.77
N SER A 240 1.86 -1.04 -4.81
CA SER A 240 0.89 -1.22 -5.89
C SER A 240 0.49 -2.70 -6.01
N GLN A 241 -0.82 -2.96 -5.98
CA GLN A 241 -1.43 -4.26 -6.35
C GLN A 241 -1.77 -4.31 -7.85
N GLY A 242 -1.70 -3.16 -8.53
CA GLY A 242 -1.81 -3.03 -9.97
C GLY A 242 -2.92 -2.14 -10.45
N GLY A 243 -3.09 -2.12 -11.77
CA GLY A 243 -4.07 -1.24 -12.42
C GLY A 243 -3.62 0.22 -12.51
N GLY A 244 -2.32 0.51 -12.36
CA GLY A 244 -1.75 1.82 -12.60
C GLY A 244 -2.05 2.86 -11.52
N ARG A 245 -2.01 2.46 -10.25
CA ARG A 245 -2.18 3.38 -9.11
C ARG A 245 -1.36 2.90 -7.91
N VAL A 246 -1.06 3.83 -7.02
CA VAL A 246 -0.55 3.52 -5.68
C VAL A 246 -1.74 3.10 -4.82
N ASP A 247 -1.69 1.89 -4.28
CA ASP A 247 -2.75 1.37 -3.40
C ASP A 247 -2.50 1.74 -1.94
N ARG A 248 -1.23 1.79 -1.52
CA ARG A 248 -0.83 2.17 -0.17
C ARG A 248 0.46 2.98 -0.17
N LEU A 249 0.52 3.93 0.75
CA LEU A 249 1.70 4.70 1.06
C LEU A 249 2.03 4.46 2.52
N SER A 250 3.31 4.24 2.85
CA SER A 250 3.72 4.07 4.24
C SER A 250 5.10 4.63 4.51
N VAL A 251 5.38 4.94 5.78
CA VAL A 251 6.70 5.36 6.25
C VAL A 251 7.22 4.36 7.26
N TRP A 252 8.43 3.88 7.02
CA TRP A 252 9.14 2.92 7.86
C TRP A 252 10.27 3.64 8.56
N VAL A 253 10.21 3.71 9.89
CA VAL A 253 11.09 4.54 10.72
C VAL A 253 12.10 3.68 11.46
N GLY A 254 13.33 4.14 11.53
CA GLY A 254 14.39 3.64 12.40
C GLY A 254 14.72 2.17 12.17
N SER A 255 14.51 1.33 13.19
CA SER A 255 14.96 -0.07 13.15
C SER A 255 14.26 -0.95 12.12
N ILE A 256 13.13 -0.51 11.57
CA ILE A 256 12.45 -1.19 10.46
C ILE A 256 12.62 -0.48 9.11
N SER A 257 13.27 0.68 9.08
CA SER A 257 13.64 1.37 7.83
C SER A 257 14.67 0.55 7.04
N SER A 258 14.73 0.77 5.74
CA SER A 258 15.81 0.25 4.89
C SER A 258 17.00 1.21 4.83
N LYS A 259 18.06 0.85 4.10
CA LYS A 259 19.20 1.75 3.88
C LYS A 259 18.89 2.85 2.86
N SER A 260 17.79 2.69 2.12
CA SER A 260 17.33 3.61 1.08
C SER A 260 16.18 4.46 1.60
N SER A 261 16.10 5.70 1.13
CA SER A 261 15.01 6.60 1.52
C SER A 261 13.67 6.21 0.90
N HIS A 262 13.68 5.55 -0.26
CA HIS A 262 12.48 5.20 -1.01
C HIS A 262 12.46 3.72 -1.40
N ARG A 263 11.25 3.16 -1.41
CA ARG A 263 10.94 1.79 -1.79
C ARG A 263 9.66 1.76 -2.63
N CYS A 264 9.68 1.04 -3.73
CA CYS A 264 8.49 0.70 -4.49
C CYS A 264 8.31 -0.80 -4.50
N ILE A 265 7.11 -1.27 -4.18
CA ILE A 265 6.77 -2.70 -4.21
C ILE A 265 5.52 -2.94 -5.04
N ARG A 266 5.60 -3.98 -5.88
CA ARG A 266 4.49 -4.56 -6.60
C ARG A 266 4.14 -5.87 -5.93
N VAL A 267 2.94 -5.96 -5.39
CA VAL A 267 2.46 -7.16 -4.71
C VAL A 267 1.41 -7.88 -5.54
N GLY A 268 1.53 -9.19 -5.57
CA GLY A 268 0.50 -10.09 -6.09
C GLY A 268 -0.52 -10.43 -5.02
N ARG A 269 -1.15 -11.60 -5.17
CA ARG A 269 -2.14 -12.07 -4.20
C ARG A 269 -1.53 -12.49 -2.85
N LYS A 270 -0.31 -13.03 -2.86
CA LYS A 270 0.33 -13.63 -1.68
C LYS A 270 1.81 -13.31 -1.53
N ASN A 271 2.45 -12.75 -2.55
CA ASN A 271 3.88 -12.52 -2.61
C ASN A 271 4.18 -11.13 -3.15
N ILE A 272 5.36 -10.62 -2.82
CA ILE A 272 5.99 -9.52 -3.53
C ILE A 272 6.40 -10.07 -4.90
N MET A 273 5.99 -9.38 -5.96
CA MET A 273 6.30 -9.71 -7.36
C MET A 273 7.53 -8.93 -7.82
N ALA A 274 7.55 -7.63 -7.53
CA ALA A 274 8.71 -6.78 -7.78
C ALA A 274 8.95 -5.83 -6.61
N LYS A 275 10.22 -5.49 -6.42
CA LYS A 275 10.69 -4.61 -5.35
C LYS A 275 11.92 -3.87 -5.83
N ILE A 276 11.90 -2.56 -5.67
CA ILE A 276 13.06 -1.71 -5.89
C ILE A 276 13.19 -0.73 -4.73
N GLU A 277 14.42 -0.48 -4.31
CA GLU A 277 14.77 0.50 -3.29
C GLU A 277 15.90 1.39 -3.81
N GLY A 278 15.91 2.66 -3.42
CA GLY A 278 16.95 3.57 -3.83
C GLY A 278 16.69 5.01 -3.40
N LEU A 279 17.42 5.92 -4.02
CA LEU A 279 17.20 7.35 -3.89
C LEU A 279 16.31 7.83 -5.04
N PRO A 280 15.36 8.75 -4.78
CA PRO A 280 14.56 9.33 -5.84
C PRO A 280 15.44 10.08 -6.83
N ASN A 281 15.13 9.95 -8.11
CA ASN A 281 15.70 10.80 -9.15
C ASN A 281 14.57 11.29 -10.06
N LYS A 282 14.74 12.49 -10.61
CA LYS A 282 13.79 13.05 -11.57
C LYS A 282 14.11 12.53 -12.96
N SER A 283 13.06 12.33 -13.75
CA SER A 283 13.17 12.02 -15.16
C SER A 283 12.63 13.19 -15.98
N GLU A 284 13.18 13.37 -17.16
CA GLU A 284 12.71 14.39 -18.11
C GLU A 284 11.70 13.79 -19.08
N LEU A 285 10.70 14.59 -19.43
CA LEU A 285 9.75 14.25 -20.49
C LEU A 285 10.29 14.71 -21.84
N VAL A 286 10.08 13.89 -22.85
CA VAL A 286 10.33 14.27 -24.24
C VAL A 286 8.99 14.47 -24.94
N GLU A 287 8.81 15.66 -25.49
CA GLU A 287 7.69 15.97 -26.37
C GLU A 287 8.01 15.52 -27.80
N LEU A 288 7.07 14.82 -28.43
CA LEU A 288 7.26 14.31 -29.78
C LEU A 288 6.62 15.25 -30.80
N SER A 289 7.42 15.74 -31.75
CA SER A 289 6.92 16.52 -32.89
C SER A 289 6.53 15.65 -34.10
N LYS A 290 6.92 14.37 -34.07
CA LYS A 290 6.64 13.38 -35.11
C LYS A 290 6.16 12.07 -34.49
N PRO A 291 5.33 11.29 -35.20
CA PRO A 291 4.98 9.94 -34.77
C PRO A 291 6.23 9.10 -34.43
N PRO A 292 6.17 8.25 -33.38
CA PRO A 292 7.20 7.27 -33.11
C PRO A 292 7.54 6.43 -34.35
N PRO A 293 8.82 6.08 -34.58
CA PRO A 293 9.17 5.21 -35.70
C PRO A 293 8.50 3.83 -35.58
N PHE A 294 8.07 3.26 -36.71
CA PHE A 294 7.67 1.85 -36.74
C PHE A 294 8.83 0.95 -36.28
N GLY A 295 8.52 -0.10 -35.53
CA GLY A 295 9.52 -1.00 -34.95
C GLY A 295 10.15 -0.52 -33.65
N SER A 296 10.01 0.77 -33.29
CA SER A 296 10.33 1.22 -31.93
C SER A 296 9.43 0.53 -30.91
N TRP A 297 9.89 0.45 -29.67
CA TRP A 297 9.15 -0.16 -28.59
C TRP A 297 8.52 0.90 -27.68
N ILE A 298 7.33 0.59 -27.17
CA ILE A 298 6.70 1.37 -26.13
C ILE A 298 6.32 0.44 -24.97
N SER A 299 6.58 0.88 -23.75
CA SER A 299 6.17 0.17 -22.53
C SER A 299 5.32 1.07 -21.65
N ILE A 300 4.24 0.49 -21.11
CA ILE A 300 3.45 1.09 -20.03
C ILE A 300 4.04 0.60 -18.71
N ILE A 301 4.41 1.55 -17.85
CA ILE A 301 5.06 1.26 -16.56
C ILE A 301 4.08 1.52 -15.41
N ASP A 302 4.17 0.76 -14.32
CA ASP A 302 3.31 0.95 -13.15
C ASP A 302 3.54 2.34 -12.55
N ALA A 303 2.45 3.08 -12.33
CA ALA A 303 2.50 4.45 -11.83
C ALA A 303 3.20 4.56 -10.48
N SER A 304 3.16 3.52 -9.63
CA SER A 304 3.83 3.56 -8.33
C SER A 304 5.34 3.73 -8.45
N LEU A 305 5.96 3.23 -9.53
CA LEU A 305 7.38 3.39 -9.75
C LEU A 305 7.74 4.87 -9.97
N ILE A 306 6.93 5.58 -10.75
CA ILE A 306 7.14 7.01 -11.02
C ILE A 306 6.83 7.85 -9.79
N GLU A 307 5.72 7.57 -9.11
CA GLU A 307 5.33 8.28 -7.88
C GLU A 307 6.36 8.11 -6.75
N SER A 308 7.07 6.98 -6.73
CA SER A 308 8.18 6.73 -5.81
C SER A 308 9.51 7.38 -6.23
N GLY A 309 9.61 7.98 -7.42
CA GLY A 309 10.86 8.57 -7.92
C GLY A 309 11.96 7.54 -8.26
N LEU A 310 11.66 6.24 -8.27
CA LEU A 310 12.65 5.17 -8.48
C LEU A 310 12.79 4.72 -9.94
N GLN A 311 12.15 5.41 -10.87
CA GLN A 311 12.14 5.04 -12.28
C GLN A 311 13.54 5.04 -12.93
N GLU A 312 14.43 5.97 -12.56
CA GLU A 312 15.81 5.98 -13.05
C GLU A 312 16.66 4.85 -12.46
N ALA A 313 16.41 4.48 -11.20
CA ALA A 313 17.05 3.32 -10.59
C ALA A 313 16.59 2.03 -11.28
N TRP A 314 15.31 1.96 -11.64
CA TRP A 314 14.73 0.84 -12.37
C TRP A 314 15.25 0.72 -13.80
N LEU A 315 15.39 1.84 -14.54
CA LEU A 315 15.94 1.84 -15.91
C LEU A 315 17.32 1.18 -15.98
N LYS A 316 18.17 1.36 -14.96
CA LYS A 316 19.49 0.71 -14.89
C LYS A 316 19.44 -0.82 -14.91
N ASN A 317 18.33 -1.42 -14.51
CA ASN A 317 18.15 -2.87 -14.47
C ASN A 317 17.55 -3.43 -15.77
N VAL A 318 16.78 -2.62 -16.50
CA VAL A 318 15.94 -3.11 -17.61
C VAL A 318 16.35 -2.56 -18.98
N ILE A 319 17.15 -1.49 -19.05
CA ILE A 319 17.60 -0.91 -20.32
C ILE A 319 18.87 -1.62 -20.81
N PRO A 320 18.86 -2.21 -22.02
CA PRO A 320 20.07 -2.75 -22.61
C PRO A 320 21.16 -1.68 -22.81
N PRO A 321 22.46 -2.01 -22.68
CA PRO A 321 23.53 -1.08 -23.01
C PRO A 321 23.40 -0.52 -24.43
N GLY A 322 23.47 0.80 -24.58
CA GLY A 322 23.34 1.49 -25.87
C GLY A 322 21.89 1.67 -26.37
N CYS A 323 20.88 1.19 -25.64
CA CYS A 323 19.48 1.38 -26.01
C CYS A 323 19.04 2.83 -25.79
N GLY A 324 18.58 3.48 -26.87
CA GLY A 324 17.97 4.79 -26.80
C GLY A 324 16.60 4.70 -26.14
N HIS A 325 16.31 5.57 -25.17
CA HIS A 325 15.04 5.58 -24.45
C HIS A 325 14.64 6.98 -24.01
N SER A 326 13.34 7.22 -23.84
CA SER A 326 12.80 8.49 -23.36
C SER A 326 11.44 8.31 -22.71
N TRP A 327 11.13 9.11 -21.70
CA TRP A 327 9.80 9.14 -21.11
C TRP A 327 8.88 10.04 -21.93
N LEU A 328 7.78 9.47 -22.42
CA LEU A 328 6.72 10.21 -23.12
C LEU A 328 5.62 10.66 -22.16
N ARG A 329 5.47 9.96 -21.02
CA ARG A 329 4.48 10.28 -20.00
C ARG A 329 4.98 9.80 -18.64
N LEU A 330 4.96 10.68 -17.65
CA LEU A 330 5.32 10.39 -16.26
C LEU A 330 4.15 10.54 -15.29
N LYS A 331 3.07 11.23 -15.71
CA LYS A 331 1.90 11.49 -14.86
C LYS A 331 0.73 10.56 -15.16
N GLY A 332 -0.11 10.37 -14.15
CA GLY A 332 -1.34 9.60 -14.26
C GLY A 332 -1.12 8.09 -14.20
N ARG A 333 -2.13 7.33 -14.67
CA ARG A 333 -2.17 5.87 -14.45
C ARG A 333 -1.32 5.03 -15.40
N ARG A 334 -0.80 5.64 -16.47
CA ARG A 334 -0.12 4.93 -17.56
C ARG A 334 1.13 5.67 -18.01
N PRO A 335 2.16 5.79 -17.16
CA PRO A 335 3.47 6.23 -17.62
C PRO A 335 3.93 5.47 -18.86
N LEU A 336 4.54 6.19 -19.81
CA LEU A 336 4.93 5.68 -21.11
C LEU A 336 6.43 5.90 -21.30
N LEU A 337 7.13 4.81 -21.60
CA LEU A 337 8.54 4.80 -21.98
C LEU A 337 8.62 4.36 -23.45
N ILE A 338 9.27 5.15 -24.30
CA ILE A 338 9.68 4.73 -25.64
C ILE A 338 11.14 4.27 -25.59
N HIS A 339 11.47 3.22 -26.32
CA HIS A 339 12.83 2.70 -26.40
C HIS A 339 13.10 1.98 -27.73
N THR A 340 14.36 1.81 -28.08
CA THR A 340 14.78 1.27 -29.39
C THR A 340 14.87 -0.27 -29.42
N GLU A 341 15.06 -0.90 -28.27
CA GLU A 341 15.33 -2.35 -28.13
C GLU A 341 14.49 -2.93 -26.99
N PRO A 342 14.06 -4.21 -27.05
CA PRO A 342 13.28 -4.84 -25.99
C PRO A 342 13.95 -4.66 -24.61
N LEU A 343 13.13 -4.45 -23.58
CA LEU A 343 13.61 -4.36 -22.19
C LEU A 343 14.21 -5.71 -21.75
N LEU A 344 15.29 -5.65 -20.97
CA LEU A 344 15.91 -6.83 -20.36
C LEU A 344 14.98 -7.42 -19.30
N GLU A 345 14.97 -8.75 -19.22
CA GLU A 345 14.35 -9.44 -18.09
C GLU A 345 15.26 -9.36 -16.86
N HIS A 346 14.73 -8.78 -15.78
CA HIS A 346 15.42 -8.68 -14.50
C HIS A 346 14.50 -9.08 -13.35
N GLU A 347 15.00 -9.98 -12.50
CA GLU A 347 14.31 -10.44 -11.29
C GLU A 347 13.93 -9.24 -10.40
N ASN A 348 12.73 -9.21 -9.84
CA ASN A 348 12.21 -8.10 -9.04
C ASN A 348 11.99 -6.75 -9.77
N SER A 349 12.16 -6.67 -11.10
CA SER A 349 11.93 -5.43 -11.88
C SER A 349 10.89 -5.57 -12.99
N ASN A 350 10.71 -6.77 -13.55
CA ASN A 350 9.80 -7.01 -14.66
C ASN A 350 8.33 -6.74 -14.33
N ASP A 351 7.88 -7.03 -13.10
CA ASP A 351 6.46 -6.85 -12.73
C ASP A 351 6.03 -5.38 -12.58
N PHE A 352 6.96 -4.42 -12.74
CA PHE A 352 6.61 -3.00 -12.94
C PHE A 352 6.22 -2.68 -14.39
N ILE A 353 6.50 -3.57 -15.35
CA ILE A 353 6.07 -3.43 -16.75
C ILE A 353 4.63 -3.93 -16.85
N VAL A 354 3.69 -3.03 -17.16
CA VAL A 354 2.27 -3.37 -17.33
C VAL A 354 2.04 -4.06 -18.67
N CYS A 355 2.67 -3.55 -19.73
CA CYS A 355 2.74 -4.15 -21.06
C CYS A 355 3.87 -3.48 -21.87
N SER A 356 4.43 -4.21 -22.83
CA SER A 356 5.49 -3.73 -23.72
C SER A 356 5.29 -4.28 -25.12
N GLY A 357 5.51 -3.48 -26.16
CA GLY A 357 5.31 -3.94 -27.53
C GLY A 357 5.89 -3.00 -28.58
N LYS A 358 6.05 -3.52 -29.80
CA LYS A 358 6.57 -2.80 -30.96
C LYS A 358 5.49 -1.99 -31.65
N VAL A 359 5.80 -0.76 -32.04
CA VAL A 359 4.94 0.12 -32.81
C VAL A 359 4.73 -0.46 -34.21
N VAL A 360 3.49 -0.85 -34.52
CA VAL A 360 3.11 -1.43 -35.82
C VAL A 360 2.09 -0.60 -36.57
N GLN A 361 1.34 0.26 -35.89
CA GLN A 361 0.31 1.08 -36.52
C GLN A 361 0.17 2.45 -35.86
N HIS A 362 0.01 3.48 -36.69
CA HIS A 362 -0.44 4.83 -36.31
C HIS A 362 -1.87 5.07 -36.78
N ARG A 363 -2.65 5.79 -35.97
CA ARG A 363 -4.03 6.19 -36.27
C ARG A 363 -4.27 7.63 -35.81
N LEU A 364 -4.92 8.41 -36.66
CA LEU A 364 -5.26 9.81 -36.38
C LEU A 364 -6.62 9.97 -35.67
N SER A 365 -7.40 8.89 -35.57
CA SER A 365 -8.74 8.91 -34.97
C SER A 365 -8.81 7.98 -33.77
N ALA A 366 -9.53 8.42 -32.74
CA ALA A 366 -9.84 7.59 -31.59
C ALA A 366 -10.60 6.31 -32.00
N PRO A 367 -10.47 5.22 -31.23
CA PRO A 367 -11.37 4.09 -31.37
C PRO A 367 -12.78 4.50 -30.89
N GLU A 368 -13.77 4.37 -31.75
CA GLU A 368 -15.18 4.66 -31.47
C GLU A 368 -16.05 3.45 -31.82
N LEU A 369 -17.26 3.34 -31.27
CA LEU A 369 -18.17 2.21 -31.55
C LEU A 369 -18.46 2.03 -33.05
N ARG A 370 -18.54 3.14 -33.79
CA ARG A 370 -18.80 3.14 -35.24
C ARG A 370 -17.56 2.82 -36.09
N THR A 371 -16.34 2.96 -35.54
CA THR A 371 -15.08 2.74 -36.27
C THR A 371 -14.33 1.50 -35.80
N VAL A 372 -14.77 0.84 -34.74
CA VAL A 372 -14.05 -0.30 -34.13
C VAL A 372 -13.84 -1.47 -35.11
N ASP A 373 -14.75 -1.68 -36.05
CA ASP A 373 -14.63 -2.73 -37.07
C ASP A 373 -13.44 -2.46 -38.00
N GLN A 374 -13.18 -1.18 -38.29
CA GLN A 374 -12.00 -0.74 -39.05
C GLN A 374 -10.71 -0.83 -38.21
N VAL A 375 -10.81 -0.69 -36.88
CA VAL A 375 -9.69 -0.93 -35.96
C VAL A 375 -9.33 -2.42 -35.99
N ALA A 376 -10.31 -3.30 -35.84
CA ALA A 376 -10.13 -4.75 -35.86
C ALA A 376 -9.56 -5.24 -37.20
N ALA A 377 -10.16 -4.82 -38.31
CA ALA A 377 -9.69 -5.19 -39.65
C ALA A 377 -8.27 -4.71 -39.94
N ALA A 378 -7.82 -3.60 -39.34
CA ALA A 378 -6.44 -3.16 -39.48
C ALA A 378 -5.50 -3.96 -38.57
N ALA A 379 -5.90 -4.27 -37.34
CA ALA A 379 -5.12 -5.10 -36.41
C ALA A 379 -4.84 -6.50 -37.01
N LEU A 380 -5.83 -7.12 -37.66
CA LEU A 380 -5.66 -8.43 -38.31
C LEU A 380 -4.61 -8.43 -39.42
N ARG A 381 -4.41 -7.31 -40.12
CA ARG A 381 -3.34 -7.19 -41.15
C ARG A 381 -1.93 -7.25 -40.54
N TYR A 382 -1.81 -6.98 -39.25
CA TYR A 382 -0.56 -7.10 -38.49
C TYR A 382 -0.50 -8.39 -37.66
N GLU A 383 -1.39 -9.36 -37.95
CA GLU A 383 -1.51 -10.63 -37.23
C GLU A 383 -1.77 -10.41 -35.73
N ILE A 384 -2.68 -9.49 -35.41
CA ILE A 384 -3.09 -9.19 -34.04
C ILE A 384 -4.50 -9.71 -33.82
N ASN A 385 -4.68 -10.58 -32.82
CA ASN A 385 -5.98 -11.16 -32.47
C ASN A 385 -6.58 -10.61 -31.16
N LYS A 386 -5.88 -9.69 -30.51
CA LYS A 386 -6.38 -9.01 -29.31
C LYS A 386 -5.74 -7.65 -29.18
N VAL A 387 -6.57 -6.62 -28.98
CA VAL A 387 -6.10 -5.25 -28.72
C VAL A 387 -6.69 -4.75 -27.41
N THR A 388 -5.84 -4.46 -26.43
CA THR A 388 -6.26 -3.84 -25.17
C THR A 388 -6.22 -2.32 -25.29
N LEU A 389 -7.34 -1.65 -25.05
CA LEU A 389 -7.43 -0.19 -25.10
C LEU A 389 -6.83 0.43 -23.83
N ARG A 390 -5.73 1.17 -24.00
CA ARG A 390 -4.96 1.88 -22.98
C ARG A 390 -4.89 3.39 -23.24
N CYS A 391 -5.65 3.89 -24.18
CA CYS A 391 -5.79 5.31 -24.49
C CYS A 391 -6.72 6.05 -23.52
N ASN A 392 -6.62 7.38 -23.49
CA ASN A 392 -7.60 8.23 -22.80
C ASN A 392 -8.97 8.15 -23.52
N MET A 393 -10.00 7.74 -22.77
CA MET A 393 -11.34 7.50 -23.28
C MET A 393 -12.36 7.74 -22.17
N ASP A 394 -13.59 8.08 -22.56
CA ASP A 394 -14.73 8.14 -21.64
C ASP A 394 -14.89 6.79 -20.89
N PRO A 395 -14.86 6.79 -19.55
CA PRO A 395 -15.03 5.59 -18.72
C PRO A 395 -16.31 4.79 -19.03
N GLU A 396 -17.40 5.42 -19.46
CA GLU A 396 -18.65 4.72 -19.80
C GLU A 396 -18.58 4.02 -21.16
N MET A 397 -17.78 4.58 -22.07
CA MET A 397 -17.63 4.07 -23.44
C MET A 397 -16.54 3.03 -23.56
N HIS A 398 -15.48 3.13 -22.75
CA HIS A 398 -14.34 2.22 -22.78
C HIS A 398 -14.74 0.73 -22.73
N PRO A 399 -15.60 0.25 -21.81
CA PRO A 399 -16.00 -1.15 -21.76
C PRO A 399 -16.81 -1.59 -23.00
N LYS A 400 -17.63 -0.69 -23.57
CA LYS A 400 -18.45 -1.00 -24.74
C LYS A 400 -17.58 -1.19 -25.98
N ILE A 401 -16.61 -0.29 -26.18
CA ILE A 401 -15.69 -0.33 -27.33
C ILE A 401 -14.73 -1.51 -27.18
N GLN A 402 -14.18 -1.75 -25.99
CA GLN A 402 -13.33 -2.91 -25.72
C GLN A 402 -14.06 -4.23 -26.02
N ARG A 403 -15.31 -4.40 -25.57
CA ARG A 403 -16.10 -5.62 -25.83
C ARG A 403 -16.36 -5.84 -27.32
N LYS A 404 -16.69 -4.78 -28.06
CA LYS A 404 -16.92 -4.90 -29.51
C LYS A 404 -15.62 -5.26 -30.23
N LEU A 405 -14.49 -4.64 -29.86
CA LEU A 405 -13.18 -4.98 -30.40
C LEU A 405 -12.78 -6.43 -30.11
N ASP A 406 -12.99 -6.90 -28.88
CA ASP A 406 -12.74 -8.28 -28.47
C ASP A 406 -13.61 -9.28 -29.25
N PHE A 407 -14.86 -8.91 -29.56
CA PHE A 407 -15.77 -9.73 -30.37
C PHE A 407 -15.28 -9.85 -31.83
N GLU A 408 -14.92 -8.74 -32.47
CA GLU A 408 -14.45 -8.72 -33.87
C GLU A 408 -13.15 -9.51 -34.07
N LEU A 409 -12.27 -9.52 -33.06
CA LEU A 409 -11.00 -10.23 -33.10
C LEU A 409 -11.09 -11.68 -32.58
N LYS A 410 -12.23 -12.10 -32.04
CA LYS A 410 -12.41 -13.41 -31.41
C LYS A 410 -12.20 -14.55 -32.41
N GLY A 411 -11.46 -15.58 -31.98
CA GLY A 411 -11.25 -16.79 -32.78
C GLY A 411 -10.26 -16.61 -33.93
N LYS A 412 -9.52 -15.50 -33.96
CA LYS A 412 -8.44 -15.24 -34.92
C LYS A 412 -7.10 -15.66 -34.31
N GLU A 413 -6.18 -16.12 -35.14
CA GLU A 413 -4.79 -16.34 -34.74
C GLU A 413 -4.00 -15.03 -34.81
N GLY A 414 -3.03 -14.86 -33.92
CA GLY A 414 -2.23 -13.64 -33.84
C GLY A 414 -1.66 -13.36 -32.46
N SER A 415 -0.87 -12.31 -32.38
CA SER A 415 -0.31 -11.78 -31.13
C SER A 415 -1.31 -10.87 -30.43
N LYS A 416 -1.06 -10.63 -29.14
CA LYS A 416 -1.71 -9.56 -28.40
C LYS A 416 -1.11 -8.20 -28.77
N ALA A 417 -1.86 -7.16 -28.51
CA ALA A 417 -1.43 -5.79 -28.68
C ALA A 417 -2.15 -4.89 -27.67
N PHE A 418 -1.65 -3.68 -27.54
CA PHE A 418 -2.33 -2.61 -26.82
C PHE A 418 -2.32 -1.33 -27.64
N MET A 419 -3.35 -0.51 -27.45
CA MET A 419 -3.49 0.79 -28.09
C MET A 419 -3.34 1.90 -27.05
N ILE A 420 -2.40 2.82 -27.28
CA ILE A 420 -2.22 4.03 -26.48
C ILE A 420 -2.53 5.28 -27.28
N ASP A 421 -2.72 6.38 -26.56
CA ASP A 421 -2.69 7.73 -27.08
C ASP A 421 -1.39 8.43 -26.64
N ILE A 422 -0.81 9.22 -27.53
CA ILE A 422 0.25 10.18 -27.21
C ILE A 422 -0.12 11.54 -27.80
N ASP A 423 0.38 12.59 -27.17
CA ASP A 423 0.26 13.95 -27.66
C ASP A 423 1.42 14.28 -28.59
N LEU A 424 1.13 14.72 -29.81
CA LEU A 424 2.14 15.25 -30.72
C LEU A 424 2.13 16.77 -30.69
N ASP A 425 3.27 17.36 -30.34
CA ASP A 425 3.46 18.80 -30.41
C ASP A 425 3.66 19.24 -31.86
N ARG A 426 2.76 20.10 -32.35
CA ARG A 426 2.87 20.74 -33.67
C ARG A 426 3.04 22.27 -33.55
N GLY A 427 3.60 22.74 -32.45
CA GLY A 427 3.83 24.14 -32.15
C GLY A 427 2.60 24.83 -31.58
N GLN A 428 1.59 25.11 -32.40
CA GLN A 428 0.40 25.87 -31.96
C GLN A 428 -0.71 25.00 -31.35
N SER A 429 -0.67 23.69 -31.52
CA SER A 429 -1.65 22.76 -30.93
C SER A 429 -1.11 21.34 -30.81
N SER A 430 -1.44 20.69 -29.69
CA SER A 430 -1.25 19.25 -29.52
C SER A 430 -2.36 18.48 -30.25
N HIS A 431 -1.99 17.40 -30.92
CA HIS A 431 -2.95 16.47 -31.51
C HIS A 431 -2.72 15.06 -30.97
N PRO A 432 -3.79 14.36 -30.53
CA PRO A 432 -3.66 12.98 -30.09
C PRO A 432 -3.35 12.07 -31.28
N LEU A 433 -2.30 11.28 -31.17
CA LEU A 433 -1.99 10.15 -32.05
C LEU A 433 -2.28 8.86 -31.31
N TYR A 434 -3.02 7.96 -31.94
CA TYR A 434 -3.29 6.64 -31.42
C TYR A 434 -2.32 5.64 -32.03
N ILE A 435 -1.69 4.81 -31.19
CA ILE A 435 -0.63 3.89 -31.60
C ILE A 435 -1.01 2.49 -31.17
N VAL A 436 -0.93 1.52 -32.09
CA VAL A 436 -1.04 0.09 -31.77
C VAL A 436 0.36 -0.48 -31.63
N CYS A 437 0.62 -1.06 -30.47
CA CYS A 437 1.87 -1.73 -30.13
C CYS A 437 1.61 -3.24 -30.05
N LYS A 438 2.25 -4.04 -30.92
CA LYS A 438 2.17 -5.51 -30.93
C LYS A 438 3.08 -6.05 -29.83
N GLU A 439 2.52 -6.84 -28.92
CA GLU A 439 3.28 -7.53 -27.87
C GLU A 439 4.02 -8.72 -28.51
N ASP A 440 5.27 -8.93 -28.14
CA ASP A 440 5.98 -10.16 -28.49
C ASP A 440 5.39 -11.30 -27.63
N ASN A 441 5.17 -12.47 -28.24
CA ASN A 441 4.49 -13.62 -27.62
C ASN A 441 5.39 -14.39 -26.66
#